data_AF-A0A1H8JVR0-F1
#
_entry.id   AF-A0A1H8JVR0-F1
#
_cell.length_a   1.000
_cell.length_b   1.000
_cell.length_c   1.000
_cell.angle_alpha   90.00
_cell.angle_beta   90.00
_cell.angle_gamma   90.00
#
_symmetry.space_group_name_H-M   'P 1'
#
loop_
_entity.id
_entity.type
_entity.pdbx_description
1 polymer ?
#
loop_
_entity_poly.entity_id
_entity_poly.type
_entity_poly.pdbx_seq_one_letter_code
_entity_poly.pdbx_strand_id
1 'polypeptide(L)'
;MSPLKRPTIADIAAAAGVSKGAVSYALNGKAGVSAQTRARVLEIAVRLGWHPSSAARALSDGRSHALGLVVDRPAWTLGIEPFFMQLIAGVEEGLAATGTALLLQATEDAGAEEAAYRRWWGERRVDGVLLVDLRDGDPRPALLAELGLPAVVVGHAVDAPGVPSVWIDDAAAIRETLAYLVAMGHRRIARVAGPAHFVHTRERGAAFDACASELGLAGVERVFADYSGDEGARATRRLLSGAARPTAIVYDNDVMAVAALGVAQEMGVRVPADLSLIAWDDSELCRLVHPALTAVDRRIAEHGRSAAAALLSLVDGAPAADVELAPPVLVPRGSTAPSRR
;
A
#
# COMPACT_ATOMS: atom_id res chain seq x y z
N MET A 1 11.86 11.92 39.59
CA MET A 1 12.88 10.92 39.19
C MET A 1 13.63 11.47 37.99
N SER A 2 14.97 11.49 38.01
CA SER A 2 15.75 11.93 36.85
C SER A 2 15.58 10.94 35.69
N PRO A 3 15.54 11.41 34.43
CA PRO A 3 15.40 10.54 33.27
C PRO A 3 16.56 9.53 33.22
N LEU A 4 16.23 8.29 32.83
CA LEU A 4 17.23 7.24 32.64
C LEU A 4 18.21 7.65 31.53
N LYS A 5 19.50 7.62 31.83
CA LYS A 5 20.56 7.90 30.86
C LYS A 5 20.65 6.75 29.85
N ARG A 6 20.65 7.06 28.55
CA ARG A 6 20.87 6.06 27.50
C ARG A 6 22.26 5.42 27.66
N PRO A 7 22.36 4.08 27.78
CA PRO A 7 23.64 3.41 27.83
C PRO A 7 24.46 3.67 26.56
N THR A 8 25.78 3.71 26.70
CA THR A 8 26.73 3.90 25.60
C THR A 8 27.73 2.75 25.54
N ILE A 9 28.46 2.64 24.42
CA ILE A 9 29.62 1.73 24.32
C ILE A 9 30.65 1.99 25.43
N ALA A 10 30.75 3.23 25.92
CA ALA A 10 31.63 3.57 27.03
C ALA A 10 31.18 2.93 28.35
N ASP A 11 29.87 2.88 28.60
CA ASP A 11 29.31 2.25 29.80
C ASP A 11 29.50 0.73 29.77
N ILE A 12 29.33 0.10 28.60
CA ILE A 12 29.65 -1.33 28.40
C ILE A 12 31.14 -1.59 28.64
N ALA A 13 32.02 -0.77 28.06
CA ALA A 13 33.47 -0.90 28.20
C ALA A 13 33.91 -0.84 29.67
N ALA A 14 33.35 0.12 30.43
CA ALA A 14 33.60 0.26 31.86
C ALA A 14 33.14 -0.98 32.66
N ALA A 15 31.93 -1.49 32.39
CA ALA A 15 31.41 -2.68 33.07
C ALA A 15 32.14 -3.99 32.68
N ALA A 16 32.62 -4.07 31.44
CA ALA A 16 33.34 -5.23 30.94
C ALA A 16 34.83 -5.24 31.33
N GLY A 17 35.40 -4.08 31.68
CA GLY A 17 36.82 -3.91 31.95
C GLY A 17 37.68 -3.99 30.68
N VAL A 18 37.15 -3.54 29.53
CA VAL A 18 37.83 -3.61 28.22
C VAL A 18 37.75 -2.27 27.48
N SER A 19 38.51 -2.12 26.39
CA SER A 19 38.48 -0.89 25.59
C SER A 19 37.18 -0.75 24.77
N LYS A 20 36.80 0.47 24.39
CA LYS A 20 35.66 0.73 23.48
C LYS A 20 35.82 -0.02 22.14
N GLY A 21 37.05 -0.15 21.65
CA GLY A 21 37.37 -0.91 20.44
C GLY A 21 37.11 -2.41 20.60
N ALA A 22 37.49 -3.00 21.74
CA ALA A 22 37.18 -4.40 22.05
C ALA A 22 35.67 -4.63 22.18
N VAL A 23 34.93 -3.69 22.78
CA VAL A 23 33.45 -3.74 22.81
C VAL A 23 32.89 -3.69 21.38
N SER A 24 33.37 -2.77 20.54
CA SER A 24 32.93 -2.66 19.14
C SER A 24 33.21 -3.95 18.34
N TYR A 25 34.38 -4.57 18.52
CA TYR A 25 34.70 -5.83 17.84
C TYR A 25 33.83 -6.98 18.34
N ALA A 26 33.56 -7.05 19.64
CA ALA A 26 32.67 -8.05 20.21
C ALA A 26 31.23 -7.89 19.69
N LEU A 27 30.68 -6.68 19.69
CA LEU A 27 29.31 -6.39 19.26
C LEU A 27 29.11 -6.57 17.74
N ASN A 28 30.11 -6.25 16.92
CA ASN A 28 30.06 -6.40 15.47
C ASN A 28 30.59 -7.76 14.97
N GLY A 29 30.85 -8.71 15.88
CA GLY A 29 31.33 -10.04 15.50
C GLY A 29 32.74 -10.10 14.91
N LYS A 30 33.52 -9.01 14.93
CA LYS A 30 34.87 -8.92 14.33
C LYS A 30 35.93 -9.70 15.12
N ALA A 31 36.95 -10.19 14.42
CA ALA A 31 38.11 -10.85 15.04
C ALA A 31 38.91 -9.89 15.95
N GLY A 32 39.65 -10.41 16.92
CA GLY A 32 40.48 -9.62 17.84
C GLY A 32 39.99 -9.55 19.29
N VAL A 33 39.00 -10.36 19.66
CA VAL A 33 38.52 -10.49 21.04
C VAL A 33 38.26 -11.97 21.34
N SER A 34 38.62 -12.45 22.54
CA SER A 34 38.37 -13.84 22.93
C SER A 34 36.86 -14.15 22.98
N ALA A 35 36.49 -15.41 22.77
CA ALA A 35 35.09 -15.85 22.88
C ALA A 35 34.47 -15.51 24.24
N GLN A 36 35.25 -15.67 25.32
CA GLN A 36 34.85 -15.33 26.67
C GLN A 36 34.54 -13.82 26.83
N THR A 37 35.44 -12.96 26.35
CA THR A 37 35.24 -11.51 26.43
C THR A 37 34.07 -11.08 25.55
N ARG A 38 33.88 -11.70 24.38
CA ARG A 38 32.72 -11.44 23.52
C ARG A 38 31.40 -11.78 24.23
N ALA A 39 31.31 -12.96 24.83
CA ALA A 39 30.13 -13.38 25.58
C ALA A 39 29.82 -12.40 26.72
N ARG A 40 30.84 -11.99 27.49
CA ARG A 40 30.70 -11.01 28.57
C ARG A 40 30.21 -9.65 28.08
N VAL A 41 30.73 -9.15 26.97
CA VAL A 41 30.30 -7.87 26.39
C VAL A 41 28.84 -7.93 25.95
N LEU A 42 28.43 -9.01 25.29
CA LEU A 42 27.04 -9.20 24.84
C LEU A 42 26.07 -9.28 26.02
N GLU A 43 26.41 -10.03 27.07
CA GLU A 43 25.62 -10.11 28.30
C GLU A 43 25.44 -8.75 28.97
N ILE A 44 26.52 -7.96 29.06
CA ILE A 44 26.49 -6.62 29.64
C ILE A 44 25.62 -5.68 28.79
N ALA A 45 25.73 -5.74 27.46
CA ALA A 45 24.92 -4.93 26.56
C ALA A 45 23.42 -5.21 26.75
N VAL A 46 23.02 -6.48 26.83
CA VAL A 46 21.64 -6.91 27.11
C VAL A 46 21.19 -6.40 28.49
N ARG A 47 22.00 -6.62 29.54
CA ARG A 47 21.66 -6.19 30.90
C ARG A 47 21.48 -4.68 31.03
N LEU A 48 22.28 -3.90 30.31
CA LEU A 48 22.18 -2.44 30.30
C LEU A 48 21.04 -1.93 29.41
N GLY A 49 20.42 -2.78 28.59
CA GLY A 49 19.44 -2.35 27.57
C GLY A 49 20.10 -1.51 26.47
N TRP A 50 21.36 -1.77 26.16
CA TRP A 50 22.08 -1.05 25.12
C TRP A 50 21.67 -1.53 23.73
N HIS A 51 21.42 -0.58 22.83
CA HIS A 51 21.25 -0.81 21.41
C HIS A 51 22.20 0.11 20.61
N PRO A 52 22.75 -0.34 19.47
CA PRO A 52 23.55 0.51 18.61
C PRO A 52 22.69 1.68 18.09
N SER A 53 23.26 2.88 18.01
CA SER A 53 22.57 3.98 17.34
C SER A 53 22.48 3.72 15.84
N SER A 54 21.40 4.18 15.20
CA SER A 54 21.22 4.08 13.75
C SER A 54 22.40 4.70 12.99
N ALA A 55 22.87 5.88 13.43
CA ALA A 55 24.05 6.54 12.86
C ALA A 55 25.33 5.69 12.96
N ALA A 56 25.54 4.96 14.06
CA ALA A 56 26.71 4.09 14.21
C ALA A 56 26.62 2.85 13.31
N ARG A 57 25.42 2.28 13.12
CA ARG A 57 25.21 1.17 12.17
C ARG A 57 25.49 1.62 10.73
N ALA A 58 24.89 2.74 10.33
CA ALA A 58 25.08 3.30 8.99
C ALA A 58 26.53 3.65 8.66
N LEU A 59 27.30 4.13 9.65
CA LEU A 59 28.75 4.34 9.48
C LEU A 59 29.53 3.03 9.35
N SER A 60 29.03 1.92 9.91
CA SER A 60 29.75 0.64 9.95
C SER A 60 29.56 -0.19 8.68
N ASP A 61 28.34 -0.26 8.15
CA ASP A 61 28.02 -1.08 6.96
C ASP A 61 27.57 -0.27 5.75
N GLY A 62 27.47 1.05 5.88
CA GLY A 62 27.07 1.95 4.79
C GLY A 62 25.56 1.98 4.51
N ARG A 63 24.74 1.32 5.33
CA ARG A 63 23.28 1.20 5.13
C ARG A 63 22.47 2.00 6.15
N SER A 64 21.38 2.58 5.71
CA SER A 64 20.43 3.30 6.57
C SER A 64 19.62 2.37 7.47
N HIS A 65 19.44 1.10 7.05
CA HIS A 65 18.51 0.14 7.62
C HIS A 65 17.09 0.69 7.64
N ALA A 66 16.69 1.34 6.55
CA ALA A 66 15.34 1.86 6.37
C ALA A 66 14.88 1.72 4.91
N LEU A 67 13.61 1.40 4.72
CA LEU A 67 12.93 1.50 3.43
C LEU A 67 12.05 2.75 3.43
N GLY A 68 11.88 3.37 2.28
CA GLY A 68 11.04 4.56 2.14
C GLY A 68 9.68 4.26 1.51
N LEU A 69 8.65 4.98 1.93
CA LEU A 69 7.38 5.09 1.25
C LEU A 69 6.99 6.56 1.19
N VAL A 70 6.94 7.13 -0.01
CA VAL A 70 6.39 8.47 -0.21
C VAL A 70 4.99 8.32 -0.78
N VAL A 71 4.03 9.05 -0.21
CA VAL A 71 2.64 9.04 -0.64
C VAL A 71 2.26 10.45 -1.10
N ASP A 72 1.99 10.61 -2.39
CA ASP A 72 1.51 11.87 -2.94
C ASP A 72 -0.01 12.04 -2.77
N ARG A 73 -0.38 12.26 -1.51
CA ARG A 73 -1.74 12.52 -1.04
C ARG A 73 -1.69 13.45 0.16
N PRO A 74 -2.75 14.25 0.39
CA PRO A 74 -2.90 14.98 1.64
C PRO A 74 -2.78 14.03 2.84
N ALA A 75 -1.95 14.35 3.83
CA ALA A 75 -1.60 13.43 4.91
C ALA A 75 -2.81 12.88 5.69
N TRP A 76 -3.92 13.63 5.77
CA TRP A 76 -5.15 13.19 6.43
C TRP A 76 -5.80 11.97 5.75
N THR A 77 -5.56 11.75 4.46
CA THR A 77 -6.10 10.60 3.70
C THR A 77 -5.60 9.26 4.26
N LEU A 78 -4.38 9.22 4.82
CA LEU A 78 -3.83 8.03 5.47
C LEU A 78 -4.70 7.50 6.62
N GLY A 79 -5.45 8.39 7.29
CA GLY A 79 -6.35 8.00 8.37
C GLY A 79 -7.78 7.66 7.93
N ILE A 80 -8.13 7.95 6.68
CA ILE A 80 -9.50 7.78 6.16
C ILE A 80 -9.57 6.63 5.16
N GLU A 81 -8.59 6.50 4.27
CA GLU A 81 -8.54 5.45 3.26
C GLU A 81 -7.84 4.20 3.82
N PRO A 82 -8.58 3.11 4.10
CA PRO A 82 -8.02 1.94 4.79
C PRO A 82 -6.91 1.23 4.00
N PHE A 83 -6.87 1.39 2.68
CA PHE A 83 -5.83 0.82 1.82
C PHE A 83 -4.42 1.12 2.32
N PHE A 84 -4.10 2.38 2.63
CA PHE A 84 -2.74 2.76 3.04
C PHE A 84 -2.34 2.14 4.37
N MET A 85 -3.23 2.11 5.36
CA MET A 85 -2.91 1.53 6.66
C MET A 85 -2.80 0.01 6.61
N GLN A 86 -3.59 -0.66 5.77
CA GLN A 86 -3.42 -2.09 5.53
C GLN A 86 -2.10 -2.40 4.80
N LEU A 87 -1.73 -1.56 3.82
CA LEU A 87 -0.46 -1.70 3.09
C LEU A 87 0.72 -1.50 4.04
N ILE A 88 0.71 -0.43 4.84
CA ILE A 88 1.76 -0.12 5.84
C ILE A 88 1.84 -1.25 6.87
N ALA A 89 0.72 -1.77 7.37
CA ALA A 89 0.72 -2.90 8.28
C ALA A 89 1.38 -4.14 7.65
N GLY A 90 1.08 -4.43 6.39
CA GLY A 90 1.74 -5.49 5.63
C GLY A 90 3.25 -5.28 5.47
N VAL A 91 3.67 -4.05 5.16
CA VAL A 91 5.09 -3.69 5.07
C VAL A 91 5.78 -3.91 6.41
N GLU A 92 5.22 -3.41 7.51
CA GLU A 92 5.75 -3.61 8.86
C GLU A 92 5.83 -5.09 9.25
N GLU A 93 4.84 -5.92 8.90
CA GLU A 93 4.90 -7.38 9.05
C GLU A 93 6.10 -7.97 8.30
N GLY A 94 6.37 -7.50 7.08
CA GLY A 94 7.52 -7.93 6.27
C GLY A 94 8.87 -7.52 6.85
N LEU A 95 8.92 -6.41 7.61
CA LEU A 95 10.15 -5.85 8.20
C LEU A 95 10.38 -6.28 9.66
N ALA A 96 9.37 -6.84 10.33
CA ALA A 96 9.38 -7.09 11.78
C ALA A 96 10.60 -7.89 12.27
N ALA A 97 11.11 -8.82 11.46
CA ALA A 97 12.24 -9.69 11.82
C ALA A 97 13.62 -9.15 11.38
N THR A 98 13.69 -8.05 10.62
CA THR A 98 14.94 -7.56 10.00
C THR A 98 15.58 -6.41 10.76
N GLY A 99 14.81 -5.70 11.59
CA GLY A 99 15.26 -4.48 12.26
C GLY A 99 15.40 -3.28 11.32
N THR A 100 14.90 -3.41 10.08
CA THR A 100 14.75 -2.34 9.10
C THR A 100 13.54 -1.50 9.44
N ALA A 101 13.66 -0.17 9.40
CA ALA A 101 12.55 0.74 9.64
C ALA A 101 11.80 1.06 8.34
N LEU A 102 10.53 1.44 8.44
CA LEU A 102 9.82 2.15 7.38
C LEU A 102 9.88 3.66 7.62
N LEU A 103 10.38 4.41 6.64
CA LEU A 103 10.30 5.87 6.61
C LEU A 103 9.15 6.28 5.71
N LEU A 104 8.07 6.77 6.32
CA LEU A 104 6.88 7.26 5.63
C LEU A 104 6.90 8.79 5.51
N GLN A 105 6.54 9.31 4.33
CA GLN A 105 6.31 10.74 4.14
C GLN A 105 5.14 10.96 3.17
N ALA A 106 4.18 11.78 3.59
CA ALA A 106 3.16 12.30 2.68
C ALA A 106 3.67 13.58 1.99
N THR A 107 3.27 13.80 0.75
CA THR A 107 3.58 15.01 -0.02
C THR A 107 2.34 15.64 -0.61
N GLU A 108 2.45 16.91 -1.00
CA GLU A 108 1.34 17.71 -1.52
C GLU A 108 1.20 17.62 -3.05
N ASP A 109 2.31 17.33 -3.74
CA ASP A 109 2.35 17.14 -5.17
C ASP A 109 3.54 16.26 -5.63
N ALA A 110 3.51 15.90 -6.92
CA ALA A 110 4.53 15.10 -7.59
C ALA A 110 5.95 15.69 -7.51
N GLY A 111 6.10 17.01 -7.53
CA GLY A 111 7.40 17.68 -7.43
C GLY A 111 7.99 17.58 -6.03
N ALA A 112 7.15 17.70 -5.00
CA ALA A 112 7.54 17.49 -3.62
C ALA A 112 7.91 16.02 -3.34
N GLU A 113 7.20 15.06 -3.96
CA GLU A 113 7.52 13.64 -3.92
C GLU A 113 8.91 13.36 -4.51
N GLU A 114 9.16 13.87 -5.71
CA GLU A 114 10.44 13.81 -6.40
C GLU A 114 11.60 14.43 -5.59
N ALA A 115 11.36 15.57 -4.94
CA ALA A 115 12.32 16.21 -4.06
C ALA A 115 12.59 15.38 -2.80
N ALA A 116 11.58 14.67 -2.28
CA ALA A 116 11.73 13.77 -1.14
C ALA A 116 12.69 12.61 -1.47
N TYR A 117 12.56 11.98 -2.63
CA TYR A 117 13.47 10.91 -3.06
C TYR A 117 14.92 11.39 -3.19
N ARG A 118 15.15 12.53 -3.85
CA ARG A 118 16.50 13.13 -3.97
C ARG A 118 17.10 13.46 -2.61
N ARG A 119 16.30 14.02 -1.70
CA ARG A 119 16.72 14.32 -0.34
C ARG A 119 17.06 13.05 0.43
N TRP A 120 16.18 12.04 0.42
CA TRP A 120 16.42 10.78 1.13
C TRP A 120 17.65 10.03 0.61
N TRP A 121 17.86 10.05 -0.71
CA TRP A 121 19.06 9.52 -1.32
C TRP A 121 20.32 10.28 -0.87
N GLY A 122 20.32 11.62 -1.00
CA GLY A 122 21.48 12.45 -0.64
C GLY A 122 21.83 12.40 0.86
N GLU A 123 20.82 12.30 1.72
CA GLU A 123 20.97 12.15 3.17
C GLU A 123 21.23 10.69 3.61
N ARG A 124 21.22 9.73 2.67
CA ARG A 124 21.29 8.27 2.95
C ARG A 124 20.30 7.82 4.02
N ARG A 125 19.05 8.23 3.87
CA ARG A 125 17.98 7.96 4.84
C ARG A 125 17.25 6.65 4.59
N VAL A 126 17.33 6.12 3.39
CA VAL A 126 16.68 4.88 2.97
C VAL A 126 17.63 4.10 2.06
N ASP A 127 17.53 2.78 2.12
CA ASP A 127 18.29 1.85 1.28
C ASP A 127 17.52 1.48 0.00
N GLY A 128 16.21 1.71 -0.02
CA GLY A 128 15.32 1.53 -1.16
C GLY A 128 13.93 2.10 -0.88
N VAL A 129 13.08 2.20 -1.91
CA VAL A 129 11.75 2.80 -1.80
C VAL A 129 10.63 1.96 -2.43
N LEU A 130 9.46 1.99 -1.82
CA LEU A 130 8.22 1.47 -2.39
C LEU A 130 7.52 2.57 -3.19
N LEU A 131 7.11 2.25 -4.40
CA LEU A 131 6.31 3.11 -5.26
C LEU A 131 4.85 2.67 -5.23
N VAL A 132 3.95 3.62 -4.99
CA VAL A 132 2.49 3.47 -5.07
C VAL A 132 1.95 4.53 -6.04
N ASP A 133 0.71 4.33 -6.50
CA ASP A 133 -0.01 5.31 -7.33
C ASP A 133 0.81 5.74 -8.56
N LEU A 134 1.38 4.79 -9.32
CA LEU A 134 2.06 5.12 -10.58
C LEU A 134 1.15 5.92 -11.49
N ARG A 135 1.72 6.98 -12.10
CA ARG A 135 1.03 7.90 -13.00
C ARG A 135 1.36 7.57 -14.45
N ASP A 136 0.47 7.92 -15.38
CA ASP A 136 0.84 7.87 -16.80
C ASP A 136 2.03 8.81 -17.06
N GLY A 137 3.11 8.29 -17.65
CA GLY A 137 4.35 9.04 -17.88
C GLY A 137 5.11 9.38 -16.58
N ASP A 138 5.03 8.51 -15.57
CA ASP A 138 5.64 8.73 -14.26
C ASP A 138 7.16 9.01 -14.34
N PRO A 139 7.66 10.12 -13.79
CA PRO A 139 9.10 10.39 -13.76
C PRO A 139 9.86 9.59 -12.70
N ARG A 140 9.17 9.03 -11.69
CA ARG A 140 9.80 8.40 -10.52
C ARG A 140 10.67 7.19 -10.87
N PRO A 141 10.26 6.24 -11.73
CA PRO A 141 11.12 5.13 -12.13
C PRO A 141 12.45 5.59 -12.73
N ALA A 142 12.41 6.56 -13.65
CA ALA A 142 13.61 7.10 -14.29
C ALA A 142 14.51 7.84 -13.29
N LEU A 143 13.91 8.66 -12.40
CA LEU A 143 14.63 9.35 -11.33
C LEU A 143 15.33 8.35 -10.39
N LEU A 144 14.64 7.31 -9.95
CA LEU A 144 15.19 6.34 -9.01
C LEU A 144 16.33 5.53 -9.64
N ALA A 145 16.21 5.23 -10.94
CA ALA A 145 17.30 4.65 -11.72
C ALA A 145 18.51 5.60 -11.82
N GLU A 146 18.30 6.90 -12.07
CA GLU A 146 19.37 7.92 -12.09
C GLU A 146 20.10 8.00 -10.75
N LEU A 147 19.36 7.96 -9.65
CA LEU A 147 19.91 7.96 -8.29
C LEU A 147 20.59 6.63 -7.94
N GLY A 148 20.31 5.55 -8.67
CA GLY A 148 20.70 4.19 -8.27
C GLY A 148 20.05 3.76 -6.95
N LEU A 149 18.84 4.26 -6.67
CA LEU A 149 18.07 3.93 -5.47
C LEU A 149 17.12 2.76 -5.78
N PRO A 150 17.30 1.57 -5.17
CA PRO A 150 16.42 0.42 -5.37
C PRO A 150 14.95 0.76 -5.15
N ALA A 151 14.10 0.29 -6.04
CA ALA A 151 12.67 0.56 -5.99
C ALA A 151 11.85 -0.68 -6.34
N VAL A 152 10.68 -0.80 -5.71
CA VAL A 152 9.66 -1.81 -6.05
C VAL A 152 8.32 -1.10 -6.20
N VAL A 153 7.60 -1.41 -7.27
CA VAL A 153 6.24 -0.93 -7.49
C VAL A 153 5.25 -1.83 -6.76
N VAL A 154 4.32 -1.24 -6.02
CA VAL A 154 3.15 -1.94 -5.47
C VAL A 154 1.98 -1.74 -6.43
N GLY A 155 1.67 -2.76 -7.21
CA GLY A 155 0.80 -2.70 -8.37
C GLY A 155 1.56 -3.00 -9.66
N HIS A 156 0.87 -2.96 -10.80
CA HIS A 156 1.48 -3.21 -12.10
C HIS A 156 2.49 -2.13 -12.49
N ALA A 157 3.63 -2.54 -13.06
CA ALA A 157 4.71 -1.68 -13.54
C ALA A 157 4.77 -1.58 -15.08
N VAL A 158 3.62 -1.66 -15.77
CA VAL A 158 3.56 -1.67 -17.26
C VAL A 158 4.29 -0.46 -17.87
N ASP A 159 4.30 0.68 -17.20
CA ASP A 159 4.95 1.91 -17.64
C ASP A 159 6.28 2.23 -16.91
N ALA A 160 6.83 1.27 -16.15
CA ALA A 160 8.06 1.43 -15.35
C ALA A 160 9.11 0.35 -15.67
N PRO A 161 9.63 0.32 -16.91
CA PRO A 161 10.56 -0.74 -17.33
C PRO A 161 11.83 -0.77 -16.47
N GLY A 162 12.19 -1.96 -16.01
CA GLY A 162 13.38 -2.18 -15.18
C GLY A 162 13.17 -1.98 -13.68
N VAL A 163 11.98 -1.57 -13.24
CA VAL A 163 11.60 -1.55 -11.82
C VAL A 163 10.72 -2.76 -11.52
N PRO A 164 11.14 -3.68 -10.62
CA PRO A 164 10.34 -4.84 -10.27
C PRO A 164 9.03 -4.43 -9.59
N SER A 165 8.00 -5.25 -9.76
CA SER A 165 6.66 -5.00 -9.27
C SER A 165 6.08 -6.15 -8.46
N VAL A 166 5.26 -5.83 -7.47
CA VAL A 166 4.41 -6.79 -6.76
C VAL A 166 2.96 -6.47 -7.11
N TRP A 167 2.30 -7.36 -7.85
CA TRP A 167 1.04 -7.07 -8.52
C TRP A 167 0.03 -8.22 -8.43
N ILE A 168 -1.22 -7.92 -8.79
CA ILE A 168 -2.34 -8.85 -8.90
C ILE A 168 -3.08 -8.63 -10.22
N ASP A 169 -3.71 -9.66 -10.76
CA ASP A 169 -4.53 -9.54 -11.96
C ASP A 169 -5.87 -8.80 -11.67
N ASP A 170 -5.82 -7.47 -11.71
CA ASP A 170 -6.99 -6.60 -11.57
C ASP A 170 -8.02 -6.85 -12.69
N ALA A 171 -7.58 -7.30 -13.88
CA ALA A 171 -8.48 -7.56 -15.00
C ALA A 171 -9.34 -8.82 -14.76
N ALA A 172 -8.75 -9.86 -14.16
CA ALA A 172 -9.49 -11.04 -13.69
C ALA A 172 -10.53 -10.65 -12.63
N ALA A 173 -10.17 -9.81 -11.66
CA ALA A 173 -11.09 -9.37 -10.61
C ALA A 173 -12.26 -8.53 -11.16
N ILE A 174 -12.01 -7.67 -12.16
CA ILE A 174 -13.07 -6.93 -12.86
C ILE A 174 -14.01 -7.89 -13.57
N ARG A 175 -13.45 -8.87 -14.28
CA ARG A 175 -14.22 -9.86 -15.02
C ARG A 175 -15.13 -10.66 -14.09
N GLU A 176 -14.61 -11.12 -12.95
CA GLU A 176 -15.39 -11.82 -11.92
C GLU A 176 -16.51 -10.93 -11.37
N THR A 177 -16.20 -9.67 -11.05
CA THR A 177 -17.17 -8.71 -10.51
C THR A 177 -18.31 -8.44 -11.50
N LEU A 178 -18.00 -8.21 -12.77
CA LEU A 178 -19.01 -7.98 -13.81
C LEU A 178 -19.81 -9.25 -14.12
N ALA A 179 -19.15 -10.41 -14.21
CA ALA A 179 -19.82 -11.69 -14.41
C ALA A 179 -20.81 -11.99 -13.27
N TYR A 180 -20.42 -11.72 -12.02
CA TYR A 180 -21.27 -11.84 -10.84
C TYR A 180 -22.52 -10.94 -10.95
N LEU A 181 -22.35 -9.66 -11.30
CA LEU A 181 -23.47 -8.73 -11.48
C LEU A 181 -24.40 -9.15 -12.63
N VAL A 182 -23.83 -9.60 -13.76
CA VAL A 182 -24.59 -10.09 -14.92
C VAL A 182 -25.36 -11.37 -14.59
N ALA A 183 -24.77 -12.30 -13.83
CA ALA A 183 -25.43 -13.52 -13.37
C ALA A 183 -26.63 -13.21 -12.46
N MET A 184 -26.59 -12.11 -11.72
CA MET A 184 -27.72 -11.56 -10.96
C MET A 184 -28.72 -10.76 -11.80
N GLY A 185 -28.52 -10.66 -13.11
CA GLY A 185 -29.43 -9.99 -14.04
C GLY A 185 -29.18 -8.48 -14.21
N HIS A 186 -28.12 -7.92 -13.63
CA HIS A 186 -27.80 -6.51 -13.84
C HIS A 186 -27.33 -6.25 -15.27
N ARG A 187 -27.93 -5.24 -15.93
CA ARG A 187 -27.57 -4.82 -17.30
C ARG A 187 -27.15 -3.35 -17.42
N ARG A 188 -27.53 -2.53 -16.43
CA ARG A 188 -27.07 -1.14 -16.29
C ARG A 188 -26.16 -1.07 -15.08
N ILE A 189 -24.87 -0.98 -15.33
CA ILE A 189 -23.81 -1.04 -14.30
C ILE A 189 -22.96 0.21 -14.45
N ALA A 190 -22.75 0.95 -13.38
CA ALA A 190 -21.80 2.04 -13.38
C ALA A 190 -20.54 1.68 -12.58
N ARG A 191 -19.43 2.34 -12.90
CA ARG A 191 -18.22 2.33 -12.09
C ARG A 191 -17.87 3.75 -11.65
N VAL A 192 -17.69 3.95 -10.36
CA VAL A 192 -17.10 5.17 -9.80
C VAL A 192 -15.62 4.88 -9.55
N ALA A 193 -14.80 5.32 -10.50
CA ALA A 193 -13.38 5.11 -10.55
C ALA A 193 -12.61 6.18 -9.76
N GLY A 194 -11.37 5.87 -9.35
CA GLY A 194 -10.43 6.85 -8.80
C GLY A 194 -9.91 7.86 -9.83
N PRO A 195 -8.85 8.61 -9.52
CA PRO A 195 -8.28 9.58 -10.44
C PRO A 195 -7.75 8.94 -11.73
N ALA A 196 -8.16 9.52 -12.86
CA ALA A 196 -7.90 8.97 -14.19
C ALA A 196 -6.42 8.88 -14.58
N HIS A 197 -5.55 9.61 -13.89
CA HIS A 197 -4.12 9.70 -14.22
C HIS A 197 -3.28 8.58 -13.60
N PHE A 198 -3.85 7.71 -12.76
CA PHE A 198 -3.13 6.54 -12.27
C PHE A 198 -3.22 5.36 -13.22
N VAL A 199 -2.09 4.66 -13.36
CA VAL A 199 -1.94 3.47 -14.20
C VAL A 199 -2.97 2.40 -13.82
N HIS A 200 -3.13 2.08 -12.54
CA HIS A 200 -4.13 1.09 -12.09
C HIS A 200 -5.57 1.50 -12.43
N THR A 201 -5.89 2.80 -12.39
CA THR A 201 -7.22 3.29 -12.75
C THR A 201 -7.48 3.13 -14.25
N ARG A 202 -6.47 3.41 -15.08
CA ARG A 202 -6.49 3.22 -16.53
C ARG A 202 -6.63 1.75 -16.90
N GLU A 203 -5.81 0.87 -16.33
CA GLU A 203 -5.84 -0.58 -16.57
C GLU A 203 -7.19 -1.19 -16.19
N ARG A 204 -7.69 -0.86 -15.00
CA ARG A 204 -9.04 -1.25 -14.57
C ARG A 204 -10.11 -0.68 -15.49
N GLY A 205 -9.92 0.53 -16.02
CA GLY A 205 -10.80 1.13 -17.02
C GLY A 205 -10.87 0.30 -18.30
N ALA A 206 -9.72 -0.04 -18.86
CA ALA A 206 -9.62 -0.86 -20.06
C ALA A 206 -10.22 -2.26 -19.86
N ALA A 207 -9.94 -2.91 -18.74
CA ALA A 207 -10.50 -4.21 -18.40
C ALA A 207 -12.02 -4.16 -18.21
N PHE A 208 -12.54 -3.10 -17.58
CA PHE A 208 -13.98 -2.88 -17.40
C PHE A 208 -14.69 -2.72 -18.76
N ASP A 209 -14.15 -1.88 -19.64
CA ASP A 209 -14.74 -1.62 -20.97
C ASP A 209 -14.69 -2.89 -21.85
N ALA A 210 -13.57 -3.60 -21.85
CA ALA A 210 -13.41 -4.85 -22.60
C ALA A 210 -14.37 -5.94 -22.09
N CYS A 211 -14.43 -6.15 -20.77
CA CYS A 211 -15.31 -7.16 -20.19
C CYS A 211 -16.79 -6.80 -20.36
N ALA A 212 -17.16 -5.52 -20.25
CA ALA A 212 -18.51 -5.07 -20.53
C ALA A 212 -18.94 -5.38 -21.97
N SER A 213 -18.04 -5.16 -22.93
CA SER A 213 -18.27 -5.52 -24.33
C SER A 213 -18.46 -7.03 -24.51
N GLU A 214 -17.57 -7.85 -23.94
CA GLU A 214 -17.64 -9.31 -24.00
C GLU A 214 -18.93 -9.88 -23.38
N LEU A 215 -19.43 -9.25 -22.31
CA LEU A 215 -20.67 -9.64 -21.63
C LEU A 215 -21.94 -9.04 -22.27
N GLY A 216 -21.81 -8.28 -23.36
CA GLY A 216 -22.93 -7.65 -24.07
C GLY A 216 -23.64 -6.57 -23.26
N LEU A 217 -22.94 -5.85 -22.38
CA LEU A 217 -23.49 -4.77 -21.58
C LEU A 217 -23.54 -3.47 -22.40
N ALA A 218 -24.74 -3.07 -22.83
CA ALA A 218 -24.94 -1.84 -23.61
C ALA A 218 -25.12 -0.57 -22.74
N GLY A 219 -25.22 -0.71 -21.42
CA GLY A 219 -25.54 0.39 -20.49
C GLY A 219 -24.52 0.56 -19.39
N VAL A 220 -23.23 0.62 -19.74
CA VAL A 220 -22.15 0.90 -18.79
C VAL A 220 -21.77 2.36 -18.76
N GLU A 221 -21.53 2.89 -17.58
CA GLU A 221 -21.08 4.27 -17.36
C GLU A 221 -19.88 4.27 -16.42
N ARG A 222 -18.87 5.08 -16.74
CA ARG A 222 -17.70 5.29 -15.88
C ARG A 222 -17.61 6.74 -15.48
N VAL A 223 -17.48 6.95 -14.19
CA VAL A 223 -17.37 8.26 -13.55
C VAL A 223 -16.07 8.29 -12.79
N PHE A 224 -15.27 9.34 -12.95
CA PHE A 224 -14.07 9.55 -12.13
C PHE A 224 -14.40 10.36 -10.87
N ALA A 225 -13.72 10.02 -9.79
CA ALA A 225 -13.73 10.64 -8.47
C ALA A 225 -12.28 10.67 -7.92
N ASP A 226 -12.10 11.17 -6.70
CA ASP A 226 -10.79 11.39 -6.09
C ASP A 226 -10.48 10.46 -4.89
N TYR A 227 -11.20 9.34 -4.79
CA TYR A 227 -11.20 8.42 -3.64
C TYR A 227 -11.86 8.96 -2.36
N SER A 228 -12.21 10.25 -2.29
CA SER A 228 -12.91 10.82 -1.14
C SER A 228 -14.37 10.39 -1.09
N GLY A 229 -14.90 10.29 0.13
CA GLY A 229 -16.33 10.06 0.34
C GLY A 229 -17.20 11.16 -0.28
N ASP A 230 -16.73 12.40 -0.31
CA ASP A 230 -17.45 13.55 -0.86
C ASP A 230 -17.65 13.42 -2.38
N GLU A 231 -16.59 13.14 -3.13
CA GLU A 231 -16.70 12.90 -4.58
C GLU A 231 -17.44 11.60 -4.88
N GLY A 232 -17.24 10.54 -4.08
CA GLY A 232 -18.04 9.31 -4.16
C GLY A 232 -19.55 9.56 -4.00
N ALA A 233 -19.91 10.41 -3.04
CA ALA A 233 -21.29 10.82 -2.81
C ALA A 233 -21.84 11.68 -3.96
N ARG A 234 -21.06 12.65 -4.47
CA ARG A 234 -21.45 13.50 -5.62
C ARG A 234 -21.66 12.66 -6.88
N ALA A 235 -20.73 11.75 -7.18
CA ALA A 235 -20.83 10.80 -8.28
C ALA A 235 -22.10 9.95 -8.15
N THR A 236 -22.37 9.43 -6.97
CA THR A 236 -23.56 8.60 -6.69
C THR A 236 -24.85 9.37 -6.90
N ARG A 237 -24.97 10.60 -6.35
CA ARG A 237 -26.16 11.45 -6.55
C ARG A 237 -26.42 11.71 -8.03
N ARG A 238 -25.38 11.99 -8.81
CA ARG A 238 -25.48 12.20 -10.26
C ARG A 238 -25.99 10.95 -10.97
N LEU A 239 -25.39 9.79 -10.71
CA LEU A 239 -25.80 8.52 -11.30
C LEU A 239 -27.25 8.15 -10.96
N LEU A 240 -27.67 8.36 -9.70
CA LEU A 240 -29.02 8.02 -9.24
C LEU A 240 -30.10 9.00 -9.69
N SER A 241 -29.72 10.23 -10.04
CA SER A 241 -30.64 11.24 -10.57
C SER A 241 -30.79 11.18 -12.11
N GLY A 242 -29.96 10.39 -12.79
CA GLY A 242 -29.99 10.25 -14.24
C GLY A 242 -31.21 9.47 -14.76
N ALA A 243 -31.63 9.76 -15.99
CA ALA A 243 -32.76 9.07 -16.62
C ALA A 243 -32.50 7.56 -16.83
N ALA A 244 -31.26 7.19 -17.15
CA ALA A 244 -30.81 5.81 -17.33
C ALA A 244 -30.13 5.25 -16.08
N ARG A 245 -30.80 5.35 -14.92
CA ARG A 245 -30.22 4.99 -13.62
C ARG A 245 -29.63 3.55 -13.60
N PRO A 246 -28.39 3.37 -13.08
CA PRO A 246 -27.79 2.05 -12.91
C PRO A 246 -28.53 1.22 -11.86
N THR A 247 -28.44 -0.10 -12.04
CA THR A 247 -28.95 -1.10 -11.08
C THR A 247 -27.85 -1.67 -10.19
N ALA A 248 -26.59 -1.48 -10.58
CA ALA A 248 -25.43 -1.79 -9.77
C ALA A 248 -24.35 -0.73 -9.96
N ILE A 249 -23.59 -0.41 -8.91
CA ILE A 249 -22.43 0.48 -8.99
C ILE A 249 -21.23 -0.19 -8.32
N VAL A 250 -20.10 -0.21 -9.02
CA VAL A 250 -18.79 -0.65 -8.51
C VAL A 250 -17.96 0.57 -8.16
N TYR A 251 -17.35 0.60 -6.98
CA TYR A 251 -16.52 1.71 -6.50
C TYR A 251 -15.08 1.25 -6.35
N ASP A 252 -14.13 2.05 -6.83
CA ASP A 252 -12.70 1.73 -6.77
C ASP A 252 -12.10 1.75 -5.36
N ASN A 253 -12.83 2.21 -4.34
CA ASN A 253 -12.51 1.98 -2.94
C ASN A 253 -13.79 1.85 -2.09
N ASP A 254 -13.60 1.43 -0.86
CA ASP A 254 -14.62 1.26 0.18
C ASP A 254 -15.18 2.58 0.73
N VAL A 255 -14.35 3.62 0.88
CA VAL A 255 -14.78 4.94 1.38
C VAL A 255 -15.88 5.53 0.49
N MET A 256 -15.69 5.51 -0.84
CA MET A 256 -16.71 5.97 -1.78
C MET A 256 -17.95 5.07 -1.78
N ALA A 257 -17.78 3.75 -1.63
CA ALA A 257 -18.89 2.81 -1.56
C ALA A 257 -19.78 3.02 -0.31
N VAL A 258 -19.16 3.31 0.84
CA VAL A 258 -19.87 3.64 2.08
C VAL A 258 -20.59 4.97 1.95
N ALA A 259 -19.94 5.99 1.38
CA ALA A 259 -20.58 7.28 1.12
C ALA A 259 -21.78 7.12 0.16
N ALA A 260 -21.65 6.26 -0.85
CA ALA A 260 -22.73 5.94 -1.77
C ALA A 260 -23.92 5.24 -1.10
N LEU A 261 -23.67 4.35 -0.14
CA LEU A 261 -24.72 3.74 0.67
C LEU A 261 -25.49 4.80 1.45
N GLY A 262 -24.80 5.75 2.08
CA GLY A 262 -25.42 6.89 2.75
C GLY A 262 -26.29 7.73 1.80
N VAL A 263 -25.77 8.06 0.61
CA VAL A 263 -26.52 8.77 -0.44
C VAL A 263 -27.77 8.00 -0.87
N ALA A 264 -27.64 6.69 -1.10
CA ALA A 264 -28.79 5.88 -1.50
C ALA A 264 -29.89 5.93 -0.44
N GLN A 265 -29.52 5.84 0.85
CA GLN A 265 -30.46 5.96 1.97
C GLN A 265 -31.12 7.35 2.04
N GLU A 266 -30.34 8.43 1.91
CA GLU A 266 -30.84 9.82 1.85
C GLU A 266 -31.84 10.02 0.72
N MET A 267 -31.59 9.40 -0.44
CA MET A 267 -32.45 9.50 -1.63
C MET A 267 -33.62 8.50 -1.62
N GLY A 268 -33.80 7.71 -0.56
CA GLY A 268 -34.85 6.69 -0.46
C GLY A 268 -34.67 5.51 -1.43
N VAL A 269 -33.45 5.29 -1.92
CA VAL A 269 -33.06 4.17 -2.77
C VAL A 269 -32.71 2.97 -1.90
N ARG A 270 -33.44 1.86 -2.06
CA ARG A 270 -33.20 0.67 -1.24
C ARG A 270 -32.00 -0.11 -1.76
N VAL A 271 -31.01 -0.30 -0.90
CA VAL A 271 -29.88 -1.23 -1.13
C VAL A 271 -30.17 -2.51 -0.33
N PRO A 272 -30.14 -3.71 -0.93
CA PRO A 272 -29.78 -4.00 -2.32
C PRO A 272 -30.96 -3.99 -3.31
N ALA A 273 -32.20 -3.82 -2.83
CA ALA A 273 -33.41 -4.15 -3.60
C ALA A 273 -33.61 -3.35 -4.91
N ASP A 274 -33.19 -2.08 -4.95
CA ASP A 274 -33.27 -1.19 -6.11
C ASP A 274 -31.89 -0.82 -6.68
N LEU A 275 -30.81 -1.12 -5.94
CA LEU A 275 -29.43 -0.77 -6.28
C LEU A 275 -28.46 -1.72 -5.55
N SER A 276 -27.62 -2.41 -6.33
CA SER A 276 -26.49 -3.19 -5.82
C SER A 276 -25.24 -2.30 -5.69
N LEU A 277 -24.45 -2.44 -4.63
CA LEU A 277 -23.19 -1.72 -4.43
C LEU A 277 -22.05 -2.72 -4.21
N ILE A 278 -20.90 -2.48 -4.85
CA ILE A 278 -19.68 -3.27 -4.64
C ILE A 278 -18.49 -2.33 -4.37
N ALA A 279 -17.70 -2.63 -3.34
CA ALA A 279 -16.43 -1.96 -3.05
C ALA A 279 -15.25 -2.75 -3.63
N TRP A 280 -14.23 -2.07 -4.17
CA TRP A 280 -13.01 -2.71 -4.68
C TRP A 280 -12.04 -3.16 -3.58
N ASP A 281 -12.22 -2.66 -2.36
CA ASP A 281 -11.41 -3.01 -1.19
C ASP A 281 -12.30 -3.54 -0.05
N ASP A 282 -11.91 -4.66 0.56
CA ASP A 282 -12.61 -5.25 1.69
C ASP A 282 -12.03 -4.80 3.05
N SER A 283 -12.36 -3.58 3.48
CA SER A 283 -12.03 -3.14 4.84
C SER A 283 -13.13 -3.43 5.87
N GLU A 284 -12.82 -3.13 7.13
CA GLU A 284 -13.81 -3.17 8.21
C GLU A 284 -15.00 -2.24 7.95
N LEU A 285 -14.82 -1.15 7.19
CA LEU A 285 -15.94 -0.26 6.83
C LEU A 285 -17.03 -1.03 6.06
N CYS A 286 -16.63 -1.92 5.14
CA CYS A 286 -17.55 -2.77 4.39
C CYS A 286 -18.38 -3.71 5.28
N ARG A 287 -17.86 -4.07 6.46
CA ARG A 287 -18.48 -5.01 7.41
C ARG A 287 -19.37 -4.31 8.43
N LEU A 288 -19.00 -3.10 8.82
CA LEU A 288 -19.67 -2.33 9.89
C LEU A 288 -20.93 -1.58 9.41
N VAL A 289 -21.06 -1.32 8.11
CA VAL A 289 -22.24 -0.65 7.55
C VAL A 289 -23.42 -1.61 7.33
N HIS A 290 -24.63 -1.05 7.19
CA HIS A 290 -25.85 -1.82 6.99
C HIS A 290 -26.65 -1.36 5.76
N PRO A 291 -26.89 -2.26 4.78
CA PRO A 291 -26.38 -3.63 4.69
C PRO A 291 -24.85 -3.66 4.51
N ALA A 292 -24.21 -4.75 4.96
CA ALA A 292 -22.77 -4.94 4.76
C ALA A 292 -22.45 -4.99 3.26
N LEU A 293 -21.36 -4.35 2.85
CA LEU A 293 -20.97 -4.20 1.46
C LEU A 293 -20.32 -5.48 0.91
N THR A 294 -20.82 -5.96 -0.23
CA THR A 294 -20.09 -6.86 -1.11
C THR A 294 -18.80 -6.16 -1.54
N ALA A 295 -17.68 -6.83 -1.43
CA ALA A 295 -16.37 -6.23 -1.67
C ALA A 295 -15.42 -7.18 -2.40
N VAL A 296 -14.36 -6.65 -2.99
CA VAL A 296 -13.24 -7.43 -3.53
C VAL A 296 -12.12 -7.46 -2.49
N ASP A 297 -11.75 -8.66 -2.02
CA ASP A 297 -10.59 -8.85 -1.13
C ASP A 297 -9.31 -8.98 -1.97
N ARG A 298 -8.51 -7.93 -1.96
CA ARG A 298 -7.20 -7.86 -2.63
C ARG A 298 -6.03 -8.24 -1.74
N ARG A 299 -6.27 -8.61 -0.48
CA ARG A 299 -5.23 -8.97 0.51
C ARG A 299 -4.13 -7.91 0.58
N ILE A 300 -4.51 -6.67 0.86
CA ILE A 300 -3.61 -5.50 0.80
C ILE A 300 -2.43 -5.65 1.76
N ALA A 301 -2.62 -6.26 2.93
CA ALA A 301 -1.51 -6.56 3.84
C ALA A 301 -0.51 -7.58 3.25
N GLU A 302 -0.98 -8.56 2.47
CA GLU A 302 -0.10 -9.49 1.76
C GLU A 302 0.71 -8.78 0.68
N HIS A 303 0.12 -7.80 -0.01
CA HIS A 303 0.86 -6.92 -0.94
C HIS A 303 1.98 -6.18 -0.22
N GLY A 304 1.69 -5.54 0.91
CA GLY A 304 2.69 -4.81 1.69
C GLY A 304 3.84 -5.71 2.13
N ARG A 305 3.52 -6.92 2.61
CA ARG A 305 4.52 -7.90 3.07
C ARG A 305 5.43 -8.37 1.94
N SER A 306 4.83 -8.73 0.81
CA SER A 306 5.55 -9.20 -0.37
C SER A 306 6.40 -8.09 -1.01
N ALA A 307 5.88 -6.85 -1.05
CA ALA A 307 6.62 -5.70 -1.55
C ALA A 307 7.82 -5.34 -0.66
N ALA A 308 7.66 -5.37 0.67
CA ALA A 308 8.75 -5.18 1.61
C ALA A 308 9.84 -6.26 1.43
N ALA A 309 9.44 -7.53 1.33
CA ALA A 309 10.37 -8.64 1.14
C ALA A 309 11.12 -8.57 -0.20
N ALA A 310 10.43 -8.19 -1.28
CA ALA A 310 11.03 -8.00 -2.60
C ALA A 310 12.05 -6.84 -2.58
N LEU A 311 11.69 -5.72 -1.95
CA LEU A 311 12.57 -4.56 -1.86
C LEU A 311 13.81 -4.85 -1.00
N LEU A 312 13.65 -5.54 0.13
CA LEU A 312 14.77 -6.00 0.94
C LEU A 312 15.73 -6.89 0.15
N SER A 313 15.19 -7.87 -0.57
CA SER A 313 15.99 -8.77 -1.40
C SER A 313 16.76 -8.00 -2.48
N LEU A 314 16.13 -7.01 -3.11
CA LEU A 314 16.75 -6.14 -4.10
C LEU A 314 17.89 -5.30 -3.48
N VAL A 315 17.67 -4.74 -2.29
CA VAL A 315 18.70 -4.01 -1.51
C VAL A 315 19.88 -4.92 -1.12
N ASP A 316 19.63 -6.21 -0.92
CA ASP A 316 20.64 -7.24 -0.65
C ASP A 316 21.35 -7.76 -1.92
N GLY A 317 21.02 -7.22 -3.09
CA GLY A 317 21.67 -7.53 -4.36
C GLY A 317 21.10 -8.75 -5.08
N ALA A 318 19.92 -9.23 -4.67
CA ALA A 318 19.17 -10.20 -5.46
C ALA A 318 18.72 -9.58 -6.80
N PRO A 319 18.56 -10.39 -7.87
CA PRO A 319 18.06 -9.88 -9.13
C PRO A 319 16.64 -9.32 -8.99
N ALA A 320 16.35 -8.23 -9.71
CA ALA A 320 15.00 -7.70 -9.84
C ALA A 320 14.08 -8.72 -10.52
N ALA A 321 12.95 -9.01 -9.90
CA ALA A 321 11.92 -9.90 -10.44
C ALA A 321 10.54 -9.40 -10.04
N ASP A 322 9.58 -9.53 -10.96
CA ASP A 322 8.18 -9.29 -10.66
C ASP A 322 7.61 -10.43 -9.80
N VAL A 323 6.69 -10.08 -8.92
CA VAL A 323 5.97 -11.00 -8.05
C VAL A 323 4.48 -10.85 -8.31
N GLU A 324 3.91 -11.83 -8.99
CA GLU A 324 2.45 -11.97 -9.10
C GLU A 324 1.91 -12.62 -7.83
N LEU A 325 0.97 -11.95 -7.18
CA LEU A 325 0.26 -12.47 -6.02
C LEU A 325 -1.02 -13.18 -6.45
N ALA A 326 -1.57 -13.97 -5.53
CA ALA A 326 -2.82 -14.68 -5.76
C ALA A 326 -3.95 -13.69 -6.13
N PRO A 327 -4.88 -14.10 -7.02
CA PRO A 327 -5.91 -13.20 -7.52
C PRO A 327 -6.82 -12.71 -6.39
N PRO A 328 -7.40 -11.50 -6.55
CA PRO A 328 -8.43 -11.01 -5.65
C PRO A 328 -9.65 -11.91 -5.65
N VAL A 329 -10.41 -11.88 -4.55
CA VAL A 329 -11.62 -12.70 -4.39
C VAL A 329 -12.82 -11.79 -4.16
N LEU A 330 -13.89 -12.00 -4.91
CA LEU A 330 -15.15 -11.32 -4.61
C LEU A 330 -15.79 -11.92 -3.36
N VAL A 331 -16.19 -11.08 -2.43
CA VAL A 331 -16.84 -11.44 -1.15
C VAL A 331 -18.27 -10.91 -1.14
N PRO A 332 -19.27 -11.70 -1.60
CA PRO A 332 -20.68 -11.33 -1.54
C PRO A 332 -21.17 -11.09 -0.11
N ARG A 333 -21.89 -9.97 0.10
CA ARG A 333 -22.58 -9.62 1.34
C ARG A 333 -23.96 -9.02 1.03
N GLY A 334 -24.51 -8.25 1.97
CA GLY A 334 -25.90 -7.78 1.93
C GLY A 334 -26.18 -6.63 0.96
N SER A 335 -25.18 -6.01 0.34
CA SER A 335 -25.36 -4.87 -0.57
C SER A 335 -25.60 -5.24 -2.02
N THR A 336 -25.70 -6.54 -2.36
CA THR A 336 -26.01 -7.01 -3.71
C THR A 336 -27.21 -7.96 -3.71
N ALA A 337 -28.04 -7.89 -4.75
CA ALA A 337 -29.20 -8.77 -4.94
C ALA A 337 -29.58 -8.87 -6.43
N PRO A 338 -30.38 -9.88 -6.85
CA PRO A 338 -30.88 -9.96 -8.22
C PRO A 338 -31.56 -8.68 -8.71
N SER A 339 -31.28 -8.28 -9.95
CA SER A 339 -31.91 -7.13 -10.58
C SER A 339 -33.41 -7.36 -10.75
N ARG A 340 -34.23 -6.39 -10.32
CA ARG A 340 -35.68 -6.38 -10.56
C ARG A 340 -36.08 -5.68 -11.86
N ARG A 341 -35.10 -5.18 -12.62
CA ARG A 341 -35.26 -4.36 -13.83
C ARG A 341 -34.37 -4.86 -14.95
#